data_AF-A0A4R6UYS6-F1
#
_entry.id   AF-A0A4R6UYS6-F1
#
_cell.length_a   1.000
_cell.length_b   1.000
_cell.length_c   1.000
_cell.angle_alpha   90.00
_cell.angle_beta   90.00
_cell.angle_gamma   90.00
#
_symmetry.space_group_name_H-M   'P 1'
#
loop_
_entity.id
_entity.type
_entity.pdbx_description
1 polymer ?
#
loop_
_entity_poly.entity_id
_entity_poly.type
_entity_poly.pdbx_seq_one_letter_code
_entity_poly.pdbx_strand_id
1 'polypeptide(L)'
;MWSLLLPIIAVLFGIVIVVIVRQRQMAKLVERGREAQAQVVSCRVFNSNGPRTLRIRYQFRDQHGQEHHNTVTQTAADSDELKPGDPFPIVYLPDRPRISASKALIEQIKLAMKARQ
;
A
#
# COMPACT_ATOMS: atom_id res chain seq x y z
N MET A 1 9.06 -39.45 5.90
CA MET A 1 9.78 -38.23 5.47
C MET A 1 8.91 -37.22 4.71
N TRP A 2 7.74 -37.59 4.15
CA TRP A 2 6.84 -36.67 3.43
C TRP A 2 5.95 -35.77 4.30
N SER A 3 5.69 -36.13 5.56
CA SER A 3 4.76 -35.40 6.44
C SER A 3 5.25 -34.00 6.87
N LEU A 4 6.54 -33.70 6.71
CA LEU A 4 7.13 -32.38 7.01
C LEU A 4 7.05 -31.40 5.83
N LEU A 5 6.85 -31.88 4.59
CA LEU A 5 6.79 -31.03 3.39
C LEU A 5 5.39 -30.42 3.19
N LEU A 6 4.33 -31.13 3.59
CA LEU A 6 2.95 -30.68 3.51
C LEU A 6 2.67 -29.31 4.17
N PRO A 7 3.10 -29.04 5.42
CA PRO A 7 2.90 -27.72 6.02
C PRO A 7 3.72 -26.63 5.31
N ILE A 8 4.93 -26.95 4.83
CA ILE A 8 5.78 -25.99 4.12
C ILE A 8 5.13 -25.59 2.78
N ILE A 9 4.60 -26.57 2.04
CA ILE A 9 3.89 -26.33 0.78
C ILE A 9 2.63 -25.49 1.02
N ALA A 10 1.85 -25.79 2.07
CA ALA A 10 0.66 -25.01 2.40
C ALA A 10 0.98 -23.54 2.73
N VAL A 11 2.06 -23.30 3.48
CA VAL A 11 2.54 -21.94 3.78
C VAL A 11 3.00 -21.22 2.52
N LEU A 12 3.79 -21.88 1.66
CA LEU A 12 4.24 -21.30 0.40
C LEU A 12 3.07 -20.97 -0.53
N PHE A 13 2.07 -21.85 -0.61
CA PHE A 13 0.88 -21.63 -1.42
C PHE A 13 0.04 -20.45 -0.89
N GLY A 14 -0.09 -20.34 0.44
CA GLY A 14 -0.73 -19.19 1.09
C GLY A 14 -0.02 -17.86 0.77
N ILE A 15 1.31 -17.85 0.80
CA ILE A 15 2.12 -16.67 0.45
C ILE A 15 1.88 -16.28 -1.01
N VAL A 16 1.92 -17.24 -1.94
CA VAL A 16 1.68 -16.99 -3.38
C VAL A 16 0.29 -16.40 -3.62
N ILE A 17 -0.76 -16.94 -2.97
CA ILE A 17 -2.12 -16.40 -3.09
C ILE A 17 -2.19 -14.96 -2.58
N VAL A 18 -1.59 -14.67 -1.42
CA VAL A 18 -1.56 -13.30 -0.87
C VAL A 18 -0.88 -12.33 -1.83
N VAL A 19 0.25 -12.73 -2.43
CA VAL A 19 0.98 -11.91 -3.41
C VAL A 19 0.14 -11.67 -4.66
N ILE A 20 -0.52 -12.69 -5.22
CA ILE A 20 -1.38 -12.55 -6.40
C ILE A 20 -2.56 -11.61 -6.10
N VAL A 21 -3.21 -11.76 -4.94
CA VAL A 21 -4.31 -10.87 -4.55
C VAL A 21 -3.82 -9.43 -4.43
N ARG A 22 -2.65 -9.20 -3.83
CA ARG A 22 -2.04 -7.87 -3.74
C ARG A 22 -1.73 -7.28 -5.11
N GLN A 23 -1.18 -8.08 -6.03
CA GLN A 23 -0.89 -7.66 -7.40
C GLN A 23 -2.17 -7.25 -8.15
N ARG A 24 -3.24 -8.05 -8.04
CA ARG A 24 -4.54 -7.72 -8.66
C ARG A 24 -5.19 -6.49 -8.04
N GLN A 25 -5.00 -6.25 -6.75
CA GLN A 25 -5.49 -5.03 -6.09
C GLN A 25 -4.76 -3.78 -6.60
N MET A 26 -3.44 -3.87 -6.81
CA MET A 26 -2.64 -2.79 -7.40
C MET A 26 -3.02 -2.51 -8.86
N ALA A 27 -3.24 -3.55 -9.67
CA ALA A 27 -3.72 -3.38 -11.04
C ALA A 27 -5.08 -2.65 -11.10
N LYS A 28 -6.00 -3.02 -10.20
CA LYS A 28 -7.29 -2.33 -10.08
C LYS A 28 -7.13 -0.88 -9.62
N LEU A 29 -6.19 -0.58 -8.73
CA LEU A 29 -5.89 0.80 -8.30
C LEU A 29 -5.37 1.65 -9.45
N VAL A 30 -4.55 1.08 -10.34
CA VAL A 30 -4.05 1.78 -11.53
C VAL A 30 -5.18 2.09 -12.52
N GLU A 31 -6.11 1.15 -12.69
CA GLU A 31 -7.17 1.25 -13.71
C GLU A 31 -8.40 2.05 -13.23
N ARG A 32 -8.80 1.89 -11.96
CA ARG A 32 -10.06 2.41 -11.40
C ARG A 32 -9.87 3.23 -10.12
N GLY A 33 -8.64 3.46 -9.71
CA GLY A 33 -8.34 4.22 -8.51
C GLY A 33 -8.82 5.65 -8.65
N ARG A 34 -9.45 6.18 -7.59
CA ARG A 34 -9.72 7.60 -7.46
C ARG A 34 -8.67 8.25 -6.59
N GLU A 35 -8.24 9.42 -7.02
CA GLU A 35 -7.36 10.26 -6.23
C GLU A 35 -8.14 10.88 -5.07
N ALA A 36 -7.54 10.88 -3.88
CA ALA A 36 -8.05 11.57 -2.72
C ALA A 36 -6.89 12.19 -1.92
N GLN A 37 -7.22 13.28 -1.22
CA GLN A 37 -6.32 13.86 -0.23
C GLN A 37 -6.58 13.19 1.11
N ALA A 38 -5.65 12.36 1.56
CA ALA A 38 -5.64 11.89 2.93
C ALA A 38 -4.93 12.90 3.84
N GLN A 39 -5.13 12.74 5.14
CA GLN A 39 -4.41 13.45 6.17
C GLN A 39 -3.61 12.47 6.99
N VAL A 40 -2.33 12.77 7.23
CA VAL A 40 -1.47 11.96 8.09
C VAL A 40 -1.98 12.06 9.53
N VAL A 41 -2.24 10.92 10.15
CA VAL A 41 -2.63 10.82 11.56
C VAL A 41 -1.40 10.55 12.43
N SER A 42 -0.48 9.71 11.94
CA SER A 42 0.72 9.35 12.68
C SER A 42 1.81 8.82 11.76
N CYS A 43 3.05 9.20 12.04
CA CYS A 43 4.23 8.66 11.38
C CYS A 43 5.09 7.92 12.42
N ARG A 44 5.49 6.70 12.11
CA ARG A 44 6.44 5.92 12.91
C ARG A 44 7.56 5.40 12.03
N VAL A 45 8.78 5.72 12.43
CA VAL A 45 9.99 5.21 11.81
C VAL A 45 10.38 3.91 12.49
N PHE A 46 10.61 2.88 11.71
CA PHE A 46 11.19 1.62 12.13
C PHE A 46 12.60 1.54 11.57
N ASN A 47 13.58 1.42 12.48
CA ASN A 47 14.96 1.16 12.13
C ASN A 47 15.26 -0.28 12.55
N SER A 48 15.46 -1.18 11.59
CA SER A 48 15.82 -2.57 11.85
C SER A 48 16.87 -2.98 10.83
N ASN A 49 18.14 -3.08 11.25
CA ASN A 49 19.33 -3.62 10.55
C ASN A 49 19.32 -3.59 9.00
N GLY A 50 18.76 -2.55 8.39
CA GLY A 50 18.31 -2.53 6.99
C GLY A 50 17.67 -1.17 6.65
N PRO A 51 17.11 -1.00 5.44
CA PRO A 51 16.60 0.29 5.00
C PRO A 51 15.52 0.83 5.93
N ARG A 52 15.70 2.07 6.39
CA ARG A 52 14.78 2.78 7.28
C ARG A 52 13.37 2.70 6.71
N THR A 53 12.44 2.18 7.50
CA THR A 53 11.06 1.96 7.07
C THR A 53 10.15 2.97 7.76
N LEU A 54 9.35 3.69 7.00
CA LEU A 54 8.37 4.65 7.52
C LEU A 54 6.96 4.05 7.43
N ARG A 55 6.29 3.96 8.57
CA ARG A 55 4.88 3.57 8.68
C ARG A 55 4.03 4.81 8.87
N ILE A 56 3.18 5.11 7.90
CA ILE A 56 2.30 6.26 7.88
C ILE A 56 0.88 5.76 8.09
N ARG A 57 0.24 6.19 9.18
CA ARG A 57 -1.19 6.06 9.38
C ARG A 57 -1.86 7.34 8.89
N TYR A 58 -2.87 7.20 8.05
CA TYR A 58 -3.59 8.32 7.47
C TYR A 58 -5.10 8.07 7.49
N GLN A 59 -5.86 9.15 7.38
CA GLN A 59 -7.32 9.13 7.26
C GLN A 59 -7.77 9.90 6.02
N PHE A 60 -8.86 9.48 5.40
CA PHE A 60 -9.45 10.19 4.26
C PHE A 60 -10.96 9.96 4.21
N ARG A 61 -11.66 10.81 3.47
CA ARG A 61 -13.08 10.60 3.18
C ARG A 61 -13.25 10.10 1.76
N ASP A 62 -14.12 9.10 1.60
CA ASP A 62 -14.49 8.61 0.27
C ASP A 62 -15.51 9.54 -0.41
N GLN A 63 -15.90 9.18 -1.63
CA GLN A 63 -16.88 9.91 -2.44
C GLN A 63 -18.29 9.97 -1.81
N HIS A 64 -18.59 9.13 -0.81
CA HIS A 64 -19.84 9.13 -0.05
C HIS A 64 -19.71 9.86 1.29
N GLY A 65 -18.55 10.47 1.57
CA GLY A 65 -18.26 11.18 2.81
C GLY A 65 -17.92 10.26 3.99
N GLN A 66 -17.78 8.95 3.78
CA GLN A 66 -17.39 8.04 4.87
C GLN A 66 -15.90 8.17 5.16
N GLU A 67 -15.56 8.17 6.45
CA GLU A 67 -14.17 8.27 6.90
C GLU A 67 -13.52 6.88 6.91
N HIS A 68 -12.33 6.79 6.33
CA HIS A 68 -11.52 5.59 6.27
C HIS A 68 -10.15 5.87 6.84
N HIS A 69 -9.63 4.91 7.60
CA HIS A 69 -8.30 4.96 8.18
C HIS A 69 -7.48 3.82 7.59
N ASN A 70 -6.27 4.12 7.15
CA ASN A 70 -5.39 3.09 6.62
C ASN A 70 -3.94 3.34 7.03
N THR A 71 -3.11 2.35 6.78
CA THR A 71 -1.68 2.40 7.08
C THR A 71 -0.90 1.96 5.85
N VAL A 72 0.07 2.77 5.44
CA VAL A 72 1.05 2.40 4.43
C VAL A 72 2.43 2.30 5.07
N THR A 73 3.23 1.37 4.57
CA THR A 73 4.63 1.21 4.94
C THR A 73 5.45 1.48 3.69
N GLN A 74 6.35 2.46 3.74
CA GLN A 74 7.23 2.83 2.63
C GLN A 74 8.67 2.96 3.10
N THR A 75 9.62 2.81 2.18
CA THR A 75 11.03 3.05 2.48
C THR A 75 11.24 4.54 2.74
N ALA A 76 11.92 4.89 3.82
CA ALA A 76 12.13 6.26 4.24
C ALA A 76 13.19 7.01 3.39
N ALA A 77 13.70 6.39 2.32
CA ALA A 77 14.70 7.00 1.43
C ALA A 77 14.17 8.24 0.70
N ASP A 78 12.86 8.29 0.42
CA ASP A 78 12.19 9.39 -0.29
C ASP A 78 11.13 10.10 0.56
N SER A 79 11.06 9.80 1.86
CA SER A 79 10.05 10.41 2.73
C SER A 79 10.63 11.66 3.34
N ASP A 80 10.35 12.82 2.73
CA ASP A 80 10.28 14.09 3.47
C ASP A 80 9.56 13.83 4.81
N GLU A 81 10.00 14.49 5.89
CA GLU A 81 9.45 14.30 7.24
C GLU A 81 7.96 14.64 7.28
N LEU A 82 7.12 13.69 6.86
CA LEU A 82 5.66 13.76 6.96
C LEU A 82 5.31 13.85 8.43
N LYS A 83 4.61 14.91 8.80
CA LYS A 83 4.13 15.16 10.15
C LYS A 83 2.64 14.83 10.23
N PRO A 84 2.13 14.44 11.41
CA PRO A 84 0.70 14.41 11.66
C PRO A 84 0.05 15.73 11.27
N GLY A 85 -1.06 15.67 10.52
CA GLY A 85 -1.76 16.81 9.95
C GLY A 85 -1.41 17.08 8.49
N ASP A 86 -0.28 16.58 7.99
CA ASP A 86 0.16 16.86 6.62
C ASP A 86 -0.78 16.24 5.58
N PRO A 87 -0.97 16.92 4.44
CA PRO A 87 -1.71 16.36 3.32
C PRO A 87 -0.92 15.20 2.70
N PHE A 88 -1.58 14.06 2.52
CA PHE A 88 -0.99 12.84 1.96
C PHE A 88 -1.79 12.40 0.73
N PRO A 89 -1.26 12.59 -0.50
CA PRO A 89 -1.97 12.22 -1.72
C PRO A 89 -2.05 10.70 -1.86
N ILE A 90 -3.26 10.18 -1.92
CA ILE A 90 -3.52 8.75 -2.06
C ILE A 90 -4.37 8.45 -3.30
N VAL A 91 -4.34 7.18 -3.70
CA VAL A 91 -5.28 6.60 -4.64
C VAL A 91 -5.99 5.47 -3.91
N TYR A 92 -7.33 5.44 -3.95
CA TYR A 92 -8.15 4.40 -3.34
C TYR A 92 -9.08 3.76 -4.37
N LEU A 93 -9.54 2.54 -4.10
CA LEU A 93 -10.59 1.90 -4.91
C LEU A 93 -11.97 2.34 -4.44
N PRO A 94 -12.81 2.97 -5.28
CA PRO A 94 -14.17 3.38 -4.90
C PRO A 94 -15.03 2.23 -4.40
N ASP A 95 -14.94 1.06 -5.06
CA ASP A 95 -15.71 -0.13 -4.70
C ASP A 95 -15.21 -0.78 -3.39
N ARG A 96 -13.96 -0.50 -2.99
CA ARG A 96 -13.32 -1.04 -1.79
C ARG A 96 -12.32 -0.03 -1.20
N PRO A 97 -12.79 1.01 -0.49
CA PRO A 97 -11.93 2.11 -0.02
C PRO A 97 -10.81 1.67 0.93
N ARG A 98 -10.96 0.51 1.60
CA ARG A 98 -9.88 -0.12 2.39
C ARG A 98 -8.62 -0.44 1.60
N ILE A 99 -8.72 -0.53 0.27
CA ILE A 99 -7.58 -0.71 -0.62
C ILE A 99 -7.17 0.68 -1.11
N SER A 100 -6.06 1.17 -0.57
CA SER A 100 -5.48 2.46 -0.93
C SER A 100 -3.96 2.41 -0.89
N ALA A 101 -3.33 3.26 -1.70
CA ALA A 101 -1.89 3.40 -1.81
C ALA A 101 -1.51 4.88 -1.97
N SER A 102 -0.25 5.22 -1.73
CA SER A 102 0.23 6.57 -2.03
C SER A 102 0.20 6.82 -3.53
N LYS A 103 -0.12 8.05 -3.95
CA LYS A 103 -0.14 8.43 -5.36
C LYS A 103 1.22 8.20 -6.02
N ALA A 104 2.31 8.55 -5.32
CA ALA A 104 3.67 8.34 -5.79
C ALA A 104 3.96 6.87 -6.15
N LEU A 105 3.52 5.91 -5.32
CA LEU A 105 3.70 4.50 -5.60
C LEU A 105 2.93 4.05 -6.86
N ILE A 106 1.70 4.52 -7.02
CA ILE A 106 0.88 4.19 -8.20
C ILE A 106 1.50 4.77 -9.48
N GLU A 107 2.03 5.99 -9.44
CA GLU A 107 2.73 6.59 -10.57
C GLU A 107 4.02 5.83 -10.93
N GLN A 108 4.81 5.42 -9.94
CA GLN A 108 5.98 4.56 -10.18
C GLN A 108 5.60 3.23 -10.83
N ILE A 109 4.51 2.59 -10.37
CA ILE A 109 3.99 1.35 -10.96
C ILE A 109 3.54 1.58 -12.40
N LYS A 110 2.80 2.67 -12.68
CA LYS A 110 2.38 3.03 -14.05
C LYS A 110 3.58 3.23 -14.98
N LEU A 111 4.60 3.95 -14.52
CA LEU A 111 5.82 4.18 -15.28
C LEU A 111 6.56 2.87 -15.56
N ALA A 112 6.70 2.00 -14.55
CA ALA A 112 7.35 0.69 -14.71
C ALA A 112 6.56 -0.24 -15.65
N MET A 113 5.23 -0.19 -15.63
CA MET A 113 4.38 -0.94 -16.56
C MET A 113 4.54 -0.44 -18.01
N LYS A 114 4.61 0.89 -18.20
CA LYS A 114 4.78 1.51 -19.52
C LYS A 114 6.17 1.23 -20.12
N ALA A 115 7.21 1.18 -19.30
CA ALA A 115 8.58 0.87 -19.75
C ALA A 115 8.80 -0.60 -20.17
N ARG A 116 7.83 -1.48 -19.89
CA ARG A 116 7.89 -2.91 -20.22
C ARG A 116 7.17 -3.27 -21.53
N GLN A 117 6.45 -2.32 -22.13
CA GLN A 117 5.80 -2.43 -23.45
C GLN A 117 6.73 -1.93 -24.54
#